data_AF-A0A921KD11-F1
#
_entry.id   AF-A0A921KD11-F1
#
_cell.length_a   1.000
_cell.length_b   1.000
_cell.length_c   1.000
_cell.angle_alpha   90.00
_cell.angle_beta   90.00
_cell.angle_gamma   90.00
#
_symmetry.space_group_name_H-M   'P 1'
#
loop_
_entity.id
_entity.type
_entity.pdbx_description
1 polymer ?
#
loop_
_entity_poly.entity_id
_entity_poly.type
_entity_poly.pdbx_seq_one_letter_code
_entity_poly.pdbx_strand_id
1 'polypeptide(L)'
;AFLLIASIFVCVSYLLVYEVSFLPNGYDIEAVQKDNVSLKSFNFLGVEKDKITLSFSGNDIWVIDEIKKAVKKQKGELFLLFSAVTVSIFLLSYKVRNGLKLWKAILESNIIFAVLFPLLLVMNSLNRIFDLISYYSTNGSFT
;
A
#
# COMPACT_ATOMS: atom_id res chain seq x y z
N ALA A 1 27.35 2.06 -9.66
CA ALA A 1 26.50 0.86 -9.90
C ALA A 1 25.33 0.76 -8.92
N PHE A 2 25.56 0.75 -7.60
CA PHE A 2 24.50 0.59 -6.60
C PHE A 2 23.32 1.57 -6.73
N LEU A 3 23.60 2.89 -6.81
CA LEU A 3 22.54 3.91 -6.91
C LEU A 3 21.69 3.76 -8.17
N LEU A 4 22.30 3.35 -9.29
CA LEU A 4 21.59 3.13 -10.54
C LEU A 4 20.63 1.94 -10.41
N ILE A 5 21.09 0.84 -9.82
CA ILE A 5 20.27 -0.35 -9.56
C ILE A 5 19.14 -0.04 -8.58
N ALA A 6 19.43 0.70 -7.50
CA ALA A 6 18.41 1.14 -6.55
C ALA A 6 17.35 2.03 -7.22
N SER A 7 17.76 2.95 -8.10
CA SER A 7 16.83 3.78 -8.88
C SER A 7 15.91 2.94 -9.75
N ILE A 8 16.44 1.92 -10.43
CA ILE A 8 15.64 0.97 -11.23
C ILE A 8 14.58 0.28 -10.35
N PHE A 9 14.96 -0.22 -9.17
CA PHE A 9 14.01 -0.89 -8.27
C PHE A 9 12.92 0.06 -7.74
N VAL A 10 13.26 1.31 -7.47
CA VAL A 10 12.28 2.34 -7.11
C VAL A 10 11.33 2.60 -8.28
N CYS A 11 11.84 2.74 -9.51
CA CYS A 11 10.99 2.90 -10.69
C CYS A 11 10.06 1.69 -10.91
N VAL A 12 10.57 0.46 -10.77
CA VAL A 12 9.73 -0.75 -10.87
C VAL A 12 8.64 -0.75 -9.80
N SER A 13 8.99 -0.38 -8.56
CA SER A 13 8.03 -0.29 -7.46
C SER A 13 6.95 0.76 -7.73
N TYR A 14 7.32 1.89 -8.34
CA TYR A 14 6.36 2.92 -8.76
C TYR A 14 5.39 2.36 -9.81
N LEU A 15 5.91 1.72 -10.87
CA LEU A 15 5.07 1.14 -11.92
C LEU A 15 4.11 0.09 -11.36
N LEU A 16 4.57 -0.78 -10.45
CA LEU A 16 3.71 -1.78 -9.82
C LEU A 16 2.53 -1.15 -9.08
N VAL A 17 2.77 -0.10 -8.28
CA VAL A 17 1.72 0.49 -7.44
C VAL A 17 0.80 1.43 -8.19
N TYR A 18 1.35 2.25 -9.08
CA TYR A 18 0.61 3.37 -9.69
C TYR A 18 0.09 3.07 -11.09
N GLU A 19 0.78 2.25 -11.88
CA GLU A 19 0.36 1.91 -13.25
C GLU A 19 -0.37 0.57 -13.32
N VAL A 20 0.17 -0.45 -12.63
CA VAL A 20 -0.43 -1.79 -12.61
C VAL A 20 -1.52 -1.92 -11.52
N SER A 21 -1.59 -0.96 -10.60
CA SER A 21 -2.47 -1.02 -9.41
C SER A 21 -2.30 -2.32 -8.62
N PHE A 22 -1.06 -2.79 -8.46
CA PHE A 22 -0.75 -3.92 -7.60
C PHE A 22 -0.82 -3.50 -6.13
N LEU A 23 -2.00 -3.69 -5.52
CA LEU A 23 -2.33 -3.21 -4.18
C LEU A 23 -2.77 -4.38 -3.29
N PRO A 24 -1.85 -5.26 -2.85
CA PRO A 24 -2.23 -6.44 -2.08
C PRO A 24 -2.97 -6.05 -0.78
N ASN A 25 -4.16 -6.62 -0.58
CA ASN A 25 -5.11 -6.29 0.51
C ASN A 25 -5.54 -4.81 0.55
N GLY A 26 -5.28 -4.06 -0.52
CA GLY A 26 -5.47 -2.63 -0.58
C GLY A 26 -6.79 -2.21 -1.20
N TYR A 27 -6.95 -0.89 -1.29
CA TYR A 27 -8.07 -0.24 -1.96
C TYR A 27 -7.59 0.71 -3.05
N ASP A 28 -8.41 0.87 -4.08
CA ASP A 28 -8.26 1.94 -5.08
C ASP A 28 -9.58 2.67 -5.29
N ILE A 29 -9.52 3.90 -5.78
CA ILE A 29 -10.71 4.69 -6.09
C ILE A 29 -11.13 4.39 -7.52
N GLU A 30 -12.34 3.91 -7.68
CA GLU A 30 -12.95 3.71 -9.00
C GLU A 30 -13.67 4.98 -9.47
N ALA A 31 -14.48 5.59 -8.59
CA ALA A 31 -15.24 6.77 -8.92
C ALA A 31 -15.49 7.64 -7.68
N VAL A 32 -15.56 8.95 -7.89
CA VAL A 32 -15.96 9.93 -6.88
C VAL A 32 -17.08 10.78 -7.46
N GLN A 33 -18.19 10.88 -6.75
CA GLN A 33 -19.27 11.81 -7.06
C GLN A 33 -19.49 12.77 -5.87
N LYS A 34 -20.50 13.64 -5.97
CA LYS A 34 -20.75 14.69 -4.96
C LYS A 34 -21.04 14.11 -3.57
N ASP A 35 -21.74 12.98 -3.53
CA ASP A 35 -22.30 12.37 -2.32
C ASP A 35 -21.91 10.90 -2.19
N ASN A 36 -21.05 10.37 -3.06
CA ASN A 36 -20.63 8.97 -3.00
C ASN A 36 -19.19 8.76 -3.46
N VAL A 37 -18.59 7.67 -2.99
CA VAL A 37 -17.30 7.15 -3.45
C VAL A 37 -17.42 5.67 -3.72
N SER A 38 -16.87 5.23 -4.86
CA SER A 38 -16.76 3.82 -5.21
C SER A 38 -15.30 3.39 -5.15
N LEU A 39 -15.05 2.30 -4.42
CA LEU A 39 -13.74 1.73 -4.16
C LEU A 39 -13.65 0.33 -4.74
N LYS A 40 -12.50 0.00 -5.32
CA LYS A 40 -12.09 -1.38 -5.60
C LYS A 40 -11.30 -1.92 -4.43
N SER A 41 -11.65 -3.10 -3.94
CA SER A 41 -10.84 -3.85 -2.98
C SER A 41 -10.03 -4.92 -3.69
N PHE A 42 -8.86 -5.23 -3.16
CA PHE A 42 -7.95 -6.23 -3.72
C PHE A 42 -7.63 -7.29 -2.68
N ASN A 43 -7.44 -8.53 -3.12
CA ASN A 43 -6.98 -9.61 -2.24
C ASN A 43 -5.45 -9.54 -2.01
N PHE A 44 -4.90 -10.49 -1.26
CA PHE A 44 -3.47 -10.52 -0.94
C PHE A 44 -2.55 -10.66 -2.17
N LEU A 45 -3.07 -11.15 -3.29
CA LEU A 45 -2.36 -11.27 -4.56
C LEU A 45 -2.55 -10.03 -5.45
N GLY A 46 -3.20 -8.97 -4.97
CA GLY A 46 -3.47 -7.78 -5.76
C GLY A 46 -4.51 -7.99 -6.86
N VAL A 47 -5.34 -9.04 -6.77
CA VAL A 47 -6.45 -9.27 -7.70
C VAL A 47 -7.69 -8.56 -7.15
N GLU A 48 -8.40 -7.84 -8.02
CA GLU A 48 -9.67 -7.19 -7.70
C GLU A 48 -10.64 -8.22 -7.11
N LYS A 49 -11.19 -7.89 -5.94
CA LYS A 49 -12.06 -8.77 -5.18
C LYS A 49 -13.50 -8.27 -5.23
N ASP A 50 -13.74 -7.08 -4.68
CA ASP A 50 -15.07 -6.50 -4.54
C ASP A 50 -15.07 -5.02 -4.94
N LYS A 51 -16.26 -4.51 -5.29
CA LYS A 51 -16.53 -3.09 -5.45
C LYS A 51 -17.42 -2.61 -4.31
N ILE A 52 -17.02 -1.53 -3.67
CA ILE A 52 -17.69 -0.98 -2.48
C ILE A 52 -18.09 0.46 -2.81
N THR A 53 -19.39 0.72 -2.87
CA THR A 53 -19.92 2.08 -3.02
C THR A 53 -20.43 2.57 -1.68
N LEU A 54 -19.91 3.69 -1.21
CA LEU A 54 -20.35 4.35 0.01
C LEU A 54 -21.04 5.66 -0.37
N SER A 55 -22.25 5.85 0.13
CA SER A 55 -23.05 7.06 -0.04
C SER A 55 -23.07 7.85 1.27
N PHE A 56 -22.99 9.16 1.17
CA PHE A 56 -22.91 10.10 2.28
C PHE A 56 -23.98 11.17 2.12
N SER A 57 -24.45 11.73 3.24
CA SER A 57 -25.46 12.78 3.23
C SER A 57 -25.06 13.94 4.13
N GLY A 58 -25.54 15.14 3.80
CA GLY A 58 -25.42 16.32 4.64
C GLY A 58 -24.00 16.60 5.15
N ASN A 59 -23.82 16.43 6.46
CA ASN A 59 -22.58 16.74 7.16
C ASN A 59 -21.48 15.68 7.00
N ASP A 60 -21.70 14.55 6.34
CA ASP A 60 -20.68 13.49 6.21
C ASP A 60 -19.94 13.50 4.86
N ILE A 61 -20.27 14.45 3.97
CA ILE A 61 -19.65 14.54 2.63
C ILE A 61 -18.12 14.71 2.70
N TRP A 62 -17.60 15.36 3.75
CA TRP A 62 -16.15 15.55 3.96
C TRP A 62 -15.38 14.21 4.09
N VAL A 63 -16.07 13.12 4.44
CA VAL A 63 -15.48 11.78 4.58
C VAL A 63 -14.96 11.26 3.25
N ILE A 64 -15.58 11.68 2.13
CA ILE A 64 -15.10 11.32 0.78
C ILE A 64 -13.64 11.75 0.60
N ASP A 65 -13.29 12.95 1.08
CA ASP A 65 -11.90 13.44 1.00
C ASP A 65 -10.97 12.76 1.98
N GLU A 66 -11.46 12.33 3.15
CA GLU A 66 -10.67 11.47 4.05
C GLU A 66 -10.35 10.12 3.43
N ILE A 67 -11.34 9.47 2.80
CA ILE A 67 -11.16 8.20 2.10
C ILE A 67 -10.15 8.37 0.96
N LYS A 68 -10.29 9.43 0.15
CA LYS A 68 -9.32 9.73 -0.93
C LYS A 68 -7.91 9.91 -0.40
N LYS A 69 -7.76 10.64 0.70
CA LYS A 69 -6.47 10.86 1.34
C LYS A 69 -5.89 9.57 1.90
N ALA A 70 -6.72 8.73 2.53
CA ALA A 70 -6.30 7.45 3.10
C ALA A 70 -5.86 6.45 2.01
N VAL A 71 -6.64 6.30 0.94
CA VAL A 71 -6.28 5.45 -0.21
C VAL A 71 -4.99 5.93 -0.87
N LYS A 72 -4.85 7.24 -1.11
CA LYS A 72 -3.61 7.81 -1.66
C LYS A 72 -2.40 7.56 -0.75
N LYS A 73 -2.57 7.68 0.56
CA LYS A 73 -1.53 7.40 1.56
C LYS A 73 -1.12 5.93 1.54
N GLN A 74 -2.09 5.01 1.52
CA GLN A 74 -1.86 3.58 1.41
C GLN A 74 -1.03 3.22 0.17
N LYS A 75 -1.34 3.81 -1.00
CA LYS A 75 -0.51 3.64 -2.22
C LYS A 75 0.94 4.10 -1.99
N GLY A 76 1.13 5.27 -1.39
CA GLY A 76 2.48 5.78 -1.09
C GLY A 76 3.27 4.86 -0.15
N GLU A 77 2.62 4.30 0.86
CA GLU A 77 3.24 3.38 1.81
C GLU A 77 3.55 2.01 1.19
N LEU A 78 2.69 1.48 0.33
CA LEU A 78 2.98 0.27 -0.47
C LEU A 78 4.16 0.48 -1.40
N PHE A 79 4.22 1.63 -2.08
CA PHE A 79 5.36 2.00 -2.91
C PHE A 79 6.67 2.02 -2.11
N LEU A 80 6.63 2.60 -0.90
CA LEU A 80 7.77 2.64 0.00
C LEU A 80 8.18 1.23 0.45
N LEU A 81 7.20 0.39 0.81
CA LEU A 81 7.42 -1.01 1.20
C LEU A 81 8.08 -1.81 0.07
N PHE A 82 7.54 -1.75 -1.16
CA PHE A 82 8.11 -2.48 -2.30
C PHE A 82 9.51 -1.99 -2.66
N SER A 83 9.74 -0.68 -2.61
CA SER A 83 11.05 -0.10 -2.84
C SER A 83 12.07 -0.59 -1.80
N ALA A 84 11.68 -0.60 -0.52
CA ALA A 84 12.55 -1.05 0.56
C ALA A 84 12.86 -2.55 0.45
N VAL A 85 11.83 -3.39 0.23
CA VAL A 85 11.97 -4.84 0.08
C VAL A 85 12.92 -5.18 -1.08
N THR A 86 12.70 -4.58 -2.26
CA THR A 86 13.51 -4.88 -3.45
C THR A 86 14.97 -4.47 -3.28
N VAL A 87 15.22 -3.27 -2.74
CA VAL A 87 16.60 -2.81 -2.45
C VAL A 87 17.27 -3.70 -1.40
N SER A 88 16.56 -4.07 -0.33
CA SER A 88 17.11 -4.95 0.71
C SER A 88 17.39 -6.37 0.20
N ILE A 89 16.52 -6.94 -0.64
CA ILE A 89 16.76 -8.25 -1.27
C ILE A 89 17.99 -8.20 -2.17
N PHE A 90 18.14 -7.12 -2.95
CA PHE A 90 19.32 -6.93 -3.78
C PHE A 90 20.60 -6.86 -2.94
N LEU A 91 20.61 -6.05 -1.87
CA LEU A 91 21.75 -5.94 -0.96
C LEU A 91 22.09 -7.27 -0.29
N LEU A 92 21.09 -8.00 0.17
CA LEU A 92 21.25 -9.33 0.75
C LEU A 92 21.90 -10.28 -0.28
N SER A 93 21.35 -10.33 -1.49
CA SER A 93 21.85 -11.17 -2.58
C SER A 93 23.30 -10.84 -2.94
N TYR A 94 23.62 -9.55 -3.01
CA TYR A 94 24.98 -9.06 -3.29
C TYR A 94 25.97 -9.49 -2.19
N LYS A 95 25.60 -9.32 -0.91
CA LYS A 95 26.46 -9.71 0.22
C LYS A 95 26.70 -11.22 0.30
N VAL A 96 25.65 -12.01 0.07
CA VAL A 96 25.76 -13.48 0.06
C VAL A 96 26.65 -13.96 -1.08
N ARG A 97 26.49 -13.40 -2.29
CA ARG A 97 27.36 -13.72 -3.44
C ARG A 97 28.82 -13.34 -3.21
N ASN A 98 29.07 -12.31 -2.40
CA ASN A 98 30.42 -11.89 -2.02
C ASN A 98 30.99 -12.66 -0.81
N GLY A 99 30.37 -13.78 -0.42
CA GLY A 99 30.93 -14.70 0.58
C GLY A 99 30.52 -14.40 2.04
N LEU A 100 29.61 -13.46 2.29
CA LEU A 100 29.04 -13.32 3.64
C LEU A 100 28.09 -14.48 3.94
N LYS A 101 28.20 -15.04 5.15
CA LYS A 101 27.22 -16.00 5.67
C LYS A 101 25.83 -15.34 5.75
N LEU A 102 24.78 -16.09 5.41
CA LEU A 102 23.39 -15.61 5.34
C LEU A 102 22.96 -14.75 6.53
N TRP A 103 23.14 -15.23 7.76
CA TRP A 103 22.77 -14.49 8.98
C TRP A 103 23.49 -13.15 9.12
N LYS A 104 24.78 -13.10 8.79
CA LYS A 104 25.57 -11.86 8.82
C LYS A 104 25.08 -10.90 7.73
N ALA A 105 24.80 -11.43 6.54
CA ALA A 105 24.27 -10.63 5.44
C ALA A 105 22.88 -10.05 5.75
N ILE A 106 22.00 -10.81 6.43
CA ILE A 106 20.69 -10.33 6.90
C ILE A 106 20.86 -9.15 7.86
N LEU A 107 21.66 -9.31 8.92
CA LEU A 107 21.89 -8.26 9.91
C LEU A 107 22.48 -7.01 9.27
N GLU A 108 23.52 -7.15 8.45
CA GLU A 108 24.16 -6.00 7.82
C GLU A 108 23.37 -5.40 6.65
N SER A 109 22.35 -6.08 6.13
CA SER A 109 21.46 -5.52 5.09
C SER A 109 20.35 -4.66 5.69
N ASN A 110 20.20 -4.65 7.03
CA ASN A 110 19.13 -3.99 7.76
C ASN A 110 17.73 -4.34 7.23
N ILE A 111 17.57 -5.49 6.55
CA ILE A 111 16.32 -5.90 5.90
C ILE A 111 15.15 -5.94 6.88
N ILE A 112 15.42 -6.36 8.12
CA ILE A 112 14.39 -6.43 9.18
C ILE A 112 13.79 -5.04 9.42
N PHE A 113 14.62 -4.02 9.66
CA PHE A 113 14.14 -2.66 9.89
C PHE A 113 13.58 -2.01 8.63
N ALA A 114 14.24 -2.23 7.49
CA ALA A 114 13.83 -1.69 6.20
C ALA A 114 12.45 -2.20 5.76
N VAL A 115 12.04 -3.41 6.18
CA VAL A 115 10.73 -3.98 5.84
C VAL A 115 9.70 -3.76 6.94
N LEU A 116 10.08 -3.92 8.21
CA LEU A 116 9.13 -3.78 9.33
C LEU A 116 8.55 -2.37 9.42
N PHE A 117 9.38 -1.33 9.28
CA PHE A 117 8.91 0.04 9.41
C PHE A 117 7.87 0.41 8.33
N PRO A 118 8.12 0.20 7.03
CA PRO A 118 7.12 0.45 5.99
C PRO A 118 5.88 -0.43 6.12
N LEU A 119 6.06 -1.69 6.56
CA LEU A 119 4.94 -2.60 6.76
C LEU A 119 3.97 -2.09 7.82
N LEU A 120 4.48 -1.56 8.94
CA LEU A 120 3.64 -0.96 9.99
C LEU A 120 2.85 0.25 9.47
N LEU A 121 3.45 1.06 8.59
CA LEU A 121 2.75 2.18 7.95
C LEU A 121 1.58 1.67 7.11
N VAL A 122 1.83 0.69 6.23
CA VAL A 122 0.79 0.07 5.39
C VAL A 122 -0.33 -0.52 6.24
N MET A 123 -0.01 -1.26 7.30
CA MET A 123 -1.03 -1.82 8.18
C MET A 123 -1.91 -0.73 8.81
N ASN A 124 -1.30 0.37 9.25
CA ASN A 124 -2.03 1.49 9.85
C ASN A 124 -2.95 2.20 8.84
N SER A 125 -2.50 2.42 7.60
CA SER A 125 -3.38 3.00 6.57
C SER A 125 -4.50 2.07 6.15
N LEU A 126 -4.24 0.77 6.03
CA LEU A 126 -5.27 -0.22 5.74
C LEU A 126 -6.33 -0.28 6.83
N ASN A 127 -5.92 -0.31 8.10
CA ASN A 127 -6.86 -0.28 9.22
C ASN A 127 -7.73 0.99 9.19
N ARG A 128 -7.12 2.16 8.93
CA ARG A 128 -7.88 3.40 8.81
C ARG A 128 -8.93 3.35 7.71
N ILE A 129 -8.60 2.79 6.54
CA ILE A 129 -9.56 2.64 5.43
C ILE A 129 -10.65 1.64 5.81
N PHE A 130 -10.27 0.51 6.39
CA PHE A 130 -11.22 -0.52 6.84
C PHE A 130 -12.22 0.02 7.87
N ASP A 131 -11.76 0.78 8.86
CA ASP A 131 -12.61 1.38 9.88
C ASP A 131 -13.62 2.37 9.26
N LEU A 132 -13.17 3.21 8.33
CA LEU A 132 -14.04 4.13 7.60
C LEU A 132 -15.09 3.37 6.78
N ILE A 133 -14.66 2.36 6.01
CA ILE A 133 -15.58 1.56 5.20
C ILE A 133 -16.57 0.82 6.09
N SER A 134 -16.11 0.18 7.17
CA SER A 134 -16.98 -0.59 8.06
C SER A 134 -18.03 0.30 8.69
N TYR A 135 -17.65 1.48 9.21
CA TYR A 135 -18.59 2.40 9.85
C TYR A 135 -19.71 2.84 8.88
N TYR A 136 -19.36 3.28 7.68
CA TYR A 136 -20.35 3.78 6.71
C TYR A 136 -21.09 2.66 5.97
N SER A 137 -20.51 1.47 5.88
CA SER A 137 -21.22 0.30 5.32
C SER A 137 -22.26 -0.27 6.28
N THR A 138 -22.06 -0.18 7.61
CA THR A 138 -23.03 -0.66 8.60
C THR A 138 -24.06 0.38 9.01
N ASN A 139 -23.68 1.67 9.00
CA ASN A 139 -24.56 2.76 9.44
C ASN A 139 -25.24 3.49 8.28
N GLY A 140 -24.72 3.37 7.05
CA GLY A 140 -25.32 3.94 5.84
C GLY A 140 -26.54 3.20 5.30
N SER A 141 -26.97 2.11 5.96
CA SER A 141 -28.20 1.38 5.64
C SER A 141 -29.43 1.83 6.43
N PHE A 142 -29.32 2.89 7.24
CA PHE A 142 -30.47 3.55 7.82
C PHE A 142 -30.75 4.83 7.02
N THR A 143 -31.69 4.67 6.09
CA THR A 143 -32.50 5.70 5.44
C THR A 143 -32.90 6.83 6.38
#